data_AF-A0AAJ0HA94-F1
#
_entry.id   AF-A0AAJ0HA94-F1
#
_cell.length_a   1.000
_cell.length_b   1.000
_cell.length_c   1.000
_cell.angle_alpha   90.00
_cell.angle_beta   90.00
_cell.angle_gamma   90.00
#
_symmetry.space_group_name_H-M   'P 1'
#
loop_
_entity.id
_entity.type
_entity.pdbx_description
1 polymer ?
#
loop_
_entity_poly.entity_id
_entity_poly.type
_entity_poly.pdbx_seq_one_letter_code
_entity_poly.pdbx_strand_id
1 'polypeptide(L)'
;MLCGAIIKLRHNGVEGRVDLARVRKGLFSVVPQYMHPTVLRVLGENEHIPRTYSGKPIKRQILKEFFRTTDCFPADQLPEGVEYCGCEDPAREKEGPRQPWDFGGLQRAH
;
A
#
# COMPACT_ATOMS: atom_id res chain seq x y z
N MET A 1 -4.69 -7.05 -5.87
CA MET A 1 -3.36 -7.18 -5.21
C MET A 1 -3.07 -5.81 -4.60
N LEU A 2 -3.01 -5.69 -3.27
CA LEU A 2 -2.80 -4.39 -2.62
C LEU A 2 -1.30 -4.08 -2.63
N CYS A 3 -0.91 -2.89 -3.11
CA CYS A 3 0.48 -2.46 -3.14
C CYS A 3 0.81 -1.65 -1.86
N GLY A 4 1.83 -2.08 -1.13
CA GLY A 4 2.27 -1.40 0.10
C GLY A 4 3.60 -0.68 -0.08
N ALA A 5 3.74 0.48 0.53
CA ALA A 5 5.00 1.23 0.59
C ALA A 5 5.47 1.43 2.04
N ILE A 6 6.78 1.29 2.25
CA ILE A 6 7.45 1.63 3.51
C ILE A 6 8.44 2.76 3.24
N ILE A 7 8.39 3.79 4.07
CA ILE A 7 9.20 4.99 3.89
C ILE A 7 10.00 5.23 5.17
N LYS A 8 11.34 5.31 5.03
CA LYS A 8 12.21 5.77 6.11
C LYS A 8 12.61 7.20 5.81
N LEU A 9 12.29 8.11 6.72
CA LEU A 9 12.68 9.49 6.62
C LEU A 9 14.14 9.63 7.05
N ARG A 10 14.95 10.27 6.20
CA ARG A 10 16.33 10.63 6.55
C ARG A 10 16.28 12.00 7.21
N HIS A 11 16.57 12.07 8.50
CA HIS A 11 16.71 13.34 9.20
C HIS A 11 17.99 14.04 8.70
N ASN A 12 17.82 15.05 7.86
CA ASN A 12 18.92 15.92 7.40
C ASN A 12 18.96 17.24 8.19
N GLY A 13 18.60 17.23 9.48
CA GLY A 13 18.61 18.41 10.35
C GLY A 13 17.42 19.36 10.17
N VAL A 14 16.41 18.98 9.39
CA VAL A 14 15.13 19.70 9.34
C VAL A 14 14.22 19.11 10.42
N GLU A 15 14.11 19.79 11.55
CA GLU A 15 13.13 19.49 12.60
C GLU A 15 11.73 19.84 12.10
N GLY A 16 11.13 18.93 11.37
CA GLY A 16 9.74 19.02 10.98
C GLY A 16 9.14 17.64 11.02
N ARG A 17 8.09 17.45 11.84
CA ARG A 17 7.23 16.26 11.75
C ARG A 17 6.79 16.13 10.29
N VAL A 18 7.32 15.14 9.58
CA VAL A 18 6.88 14.86 8.22
C VAL A 18 5.57 14.11 8.36
N ASP A 19 4.50 14.80 8.03
CA ASP A 19 3.16 14.23 7.98
C ASP A 19 2.99 13.31 6.77
N LEU A 20 2.27 12.20 6.95
CA LEU A 20 1.97 11.20 5.92
C LEU A 20 1.26 11.85 4.72
N ALA A 21 0.43 12.87 4.97
CA ALA A 21 -0.20 13.67 3.92
C ALA A 21 0.81 14.35 2.98
N ARG A 22 1.94 14.84 3.52
CA ARG A 22 3.00 15.49 2.74
C ARG A 22 3.76 14.47 1.91
N VAL A 23 4.05 13.30 2.49
CA VAL A 23 4.69 12.18 1.78
C VAL A 23 3.82 11.70 0.63
N ARG A 24 2.52 11.55 0.87
CA ARG A 24 1.53 11.17 -0.14
C ARG A 24 1.48 12.19 -1.28
N LYS A 25 1.36 13.48 -0.97
CA LYS A 25 1.34 14.55 -1.99
C LYS A 25 2.61 14.54 -2.85
N GLY A 26 3.78 14.39 -2.21
CA GLY A 26 5.06 14.30 -2.92
C GLY A 26 5.12 13.08 -3.83
N LEU A 27 4.82 11.89 -3.29
CA LEU A 27 4.86 10.64 -4.04
C LEU A 27 3.87 10.65 -5.21
N PHE A 28 2.62 11.05 -4.97
CA PHE A 28 1.55 11.00 -5.96
C PHE A 28 1.71 12.02 -7.08
N SER A 29 2.50 13.08 -6.84
CA SER A 29 2.87 14.04 -7.89
C SER A 29 3.90 13.52 -8.88
N VAL A 30 4.61 12.44 -8.54
CA VAL A 30 5.73 11.90 -9.33
C VAL A 30 5.39 10.56 -9.97
N VAL A 31 4.55 9.74 -9.32
CA VAL A 31 4.15 8.43 -9.85
C VAL A 31 2.73 8.44 -10.41
N PRO A 32 2.46 7.72 -11.53
CA PRO A 32 1.11 7.55 -12.04
C PRO A 32 0.16 6.92 -11.01
N GLN A 33 -1.14 7.24 -11.12
CA GLN A 33 -2.17 6.79 -10.17
C GLN A 33 -2.22 5.28 -9.95
N TYR A 34 -2.00 4.48 -11.01
CA TYR A 34 -1.99 3.01 -10.92
C TYR A 34 -0.77 2.45 -10.15
N MET A 35 0.23 3.29 -9.86
CA MET A 35 1.40 2.95 -9.03
C MET A 35 1.29 3.53 -7.62
N HIS A 36 0.19 4.21 -7.28
CA HIS A 36 0.00 4.76 -5.94
C HIS A 36 -0.15 3.61 -4.94
N PRO A 37 0.65 3.59 -3.86
CA PRO A 37 0.50 2.59 -2.82
C PRO A 37 -0.89 2.67 -2.20
N THR A 38 -1.52 1.51 -2.03
CA THR A 38 -2.79 1.38 -1.33
C THR A 38 -2.62 1.50 0.18
N VAL A 39 -1.45 1.13 0.70
CA VAL A 39 -1.10 1.35 2.11
C VAL A 39 0.30 1.91 2.25
N LEU A 40 0.48 2.77 3.23
CA LEU A 40 1.74 3.46 3.47
C LEU A 40 2.07 3.44 4.97
N ARG A 41 3.32 3.12 5.29
CA ARG A 41 3.87 3.17 6.65
C ARG A 41 5.15 3.99 6.65
N VAL A 42 5.26 4.92 7.60
CA VAL A 42 6.52 5.62 7.89
C VAL A 42 7.22 4.91 9.04
N LEU A 43 8.49 4.57 8.84
CA LEU A 43 9.32 3.96 9.87
C LEU A 43 9.77 5.01 10.89
N GLY A 44 9.70 4.64 12.17
CA GLY A 44 10.28 5.41 13.26
C GLY A 44 11.81 5.48 13.17
N GLU A 45 12.41 6.36 13.98
CA GLU A 45 13.87 6.59 14.00
C GLU A 45 14.65 5.29 14.24
N ASN A 46 14.18 4.50 15.22
CA ASN A 46 14.77 3.23 15.65
C ASN A 46 14.30 2.01 14.84
N GLU A 47 13.33 2.17 13.94
CA GLU A 47 12.88 1.08 13.07
C GLU A 47 13.76 1.00 11.82
N HIS A 48 14.19 -0.21 11.45
CA HIS A 48 15.03 -0.44 10.28
C HIS A 48 14.42 -1.51 9.38
N ILE A 49 14.61 -1.34 8.07
CA ILE A 49 14.20 -2.36 7.10
C ILE A 49 15.11 -3.58 7.30
N PRO A 50 14.56 -4.76 7.61
CA PRO A 50 15.35 -5.98 7.75
C PRO A 50 16.00 -6.32 6.40
N ARG A 51 17.30 -6.58 6.45
CA ARG A 51 18.15 -6.81 5.29
C ARG A 51 18.93 -8.11 5.46
N THR A 52 19.19 -8.78 4.35
CA THR A 52 20.13 -9.91 4.29
C THR A 52 21.54 -9.41 4.60
N TYR A 53 22.46 -10.36 4.82
CA TYR A 53 23.89 -10.06 4.93
C TYR A 53 24.43 -9.23 3.74
N SER A 54 23.89 -9.46 2.54
CA SER A 54 24.20 -8.68 1.32
C SER A 54 23.48 -7.33 1.19
N GLY A 55 22.75 -6.90 2.23
CA GLY A 55 22.04 -5.62 2.26
C GLY A 55 20.70 -5.59 1.52
N LYS A 56 20.23 -6.71 0.96
CA LYS A 56 18.96 -6.80 0.23
C LYS A 56 17.78 -6.84 1.21
N PRO A 57 16.68 -6.12 0.96
CA PRO A 57 15.50 -6.16 1.83
C PRO A 57 14.86 -7.56 1.87
N ILE A 58 14.54 -8.05 3.07
CA ILE A 58 13.91 -9.36 3.27
C ILE A 58 12.38 -9.20 3.25
N LYS A 59 11.77 -9.32 2.07
CA LYS A 59 10.32 -9.08 1.85
C LYS A 59 9.42 -9.77 2.88
N ARG A 60 9.64 -11.06 3.15
CA ARG A 60 8.80 -11.84 4.08
C ARG A 60 8.88 -11.31 5.52
N GLN A 61 10.06 -10.85 5.94
CA GLN A 61 10.26 -10.31 7.27
C GLN A 61 9.67 -8.90 7.38
N ILE A 62 9.83 -8.08 6.34
CA ILE A 62 9.18 -6.77 6.21
C ILE A 62 7.67 -6.89 6.37
N LEU A 63 7.03 -7.80 5.63
CA LEU A 63 5.59 -8.01 5.70
C LEU A 63 5.15 -8.45 7.11
N LYS A 64 5.90 -9.36 7.73
CA LYS A 64 5.60 -9.86 9.07
C LYS A 64 5.74 -8.78 10.15
N GLU A 65 6.80 -7.99 10.11
CA GLU A 65 7.11 -6.99 11.14
C GLU A 65 6.23 -5.75 11.03
N PHE A 66 6.05 -5.24 9.81
CA PHE A 66 5.40 -3.94 9.62
C PHE A 66 3.93 -4.03 9.22
N PHE A 67 3.55 -5.12 8.53
CA PHE A 67 2.19 -5.34 8.04
C PHE A 67 1.47 -6.50 8.74
N ARG A 68 2.11 -7.14 9.73
CA ARG A 68 1.60 -8.30 10.50
C ARG A 68 1.03 -9.43 9.63
N THR A 69 1.57 -9.57 8.42
CA THR A 69 1.01 -10.43 7.38
C THR A 69 2.14 -11.11 6.61
N THR A 70 1.90 -12.27 5.97
CA THR A 70 2.88 -12.92 5.08
C THR A 70 2.54 -12.83 3.60
N ASP A 71 1.26 -12.66 3.24
CA ASP A 71 0.80 -12.82 1.86
C ASP A 71 -0.15 -11.69 1.39
N CYS A 72 -1.26 -11.42 2.09
CA CYS A 72 -2.23 -10.34 1.78
C CYS A 72 -2.96 -9.87 3.05
N PHE A 73 -3.23 -8.57 3.20
CA PHE A 73 -4.00 -8.04 4.35
C PHE A 73 -5.41 -7.60 3.91
N PRO A 74 -6.46 -7.80 4.72
CA PRO A 74 -7.74 -7.16 4.51
C PRO A 74 -7.63 -5.67 4.84
N ALA A 75 -8.18 -4.79 3.99
CA ALA A 75 -8.14 -3.33 4.18
C ALA A 75 -8.75 -2.89 5.52
N ASP A 76 -9.60 -3.74 6.10
CA ASP A 76 -10.39 -3.48 7.30
C ASP A 76 -9.58 -3.67 8.60
N GLN A 77 -8.36 -4.22 8.53
CA GLN A 77 -7.53 -4.54 9.68
C GLN A 77 -6.10 -4.01 9.51
N LEU A 78 -5.98 -2.69 9.45
CA LEU A 78 -4.68 -2.01 9.34
C LEU A 78 -3.90 -2.09 10.65
N PRO A 79 -2.63 -2.53 10.61
CA PRO A 79 -1.75 -2.45 11.76
C PRO A 79 -1.48 -1.01 12.17
N GLU A 80 -1.18 -0.80 13.44
CA GLU A 80 -0.82 0.53 13.99
C GLU A 80 0.33 1.17 13.21
N GLY A 81 0.16 2.45 12.83
CA GLY A 81 1.10 3.23 12.03
C GLY A 81 1.04 2.98 10.52
N VAL A 82 0.13 2.13 10.04
CA VAL A 82 -0.15 1.92 8.62
C VAL A 82 -1.40 2.71 8.23
N GLU A 83 -1.26 3.61 7.27
CA GLU A 83 -2.38 4.37 6.72
C GLU A 83 -2.82 3.79 5.38
N TYR A 84 -4.14 3.67 5.20
CA TYR A 84 -4.72 3.36 3.90
C TYR A 84 -4.71 4.61 3.02
N CYS A 85 -3.99 4.50 1.90
CA CYS A 85 -3.83 5.53 0.89
C CYS A 85 -4.55 5.17 -0.41
N GLY A 86 -5.32 4.08 -0.42
CA GLY A 86 -6.14 3.73 -1.57
C GLY A 86 -6.99 4.92 -1.97
N CYS A 87 -7.07 5.17 -3.27
CA CYS A 87 -8.12 6.02 -3.80
C CYS A 87 -9.42 5.42 -3.24
N GLU A 88 -10.19 6.19 -2.48
CA GLU A 88 -11.62 5.91 -2.43
C GLU A 88 -12.03 5.91 -3.90
N ASP A 89 -12.37 4.74 -4.44
CA ASP A 89 -12.76 4.64 -5.83
C ASP A 89 -13.89 5.66 -6.06
N PRO A 90 -13.70 6.74 -6.86
CA PRO A 90 -14.86 7.41 -7.43
C PRO A 90 -15.62 6.44 -8.37
N ALA A 91 -15.02 5.28 -8.69
CA ALA A 91 -15.65 4.19 -9.41
C ALA A 91 -16.62 3.33 -8.55
N ARG A 92 -16.59 3.42 -7.22
CA ARG A 92 -17.59 2.74 -6.38
C ARG A 92 -19.00 3.36 -6.55
N GLU A 93 -19.09 4.52 -7.21
CA GLU A 93 -20.36 5.14 -7.60
C GLU A 93 -20.63 5.14 -9.12
N LYS A 94 -19.89 4.35 -9.93
CA LYS A 94 -20.24 4.17 -11.35
C LYS A 94 -20.14 2.71 -11.78
N GLU A 95 -20.87 1.83 -11.10
CA GLU A 95 -21.47 0.71 -11.82
C GLU A 95 -22.53 1.31 -12.76
N GLY A 96 -22.11 1.68 -13.98
CA GLY A 96 -23.05 1.77 -15.09
C GLY A 96 -23.77 0.42 -15.26
N PRO A 97 -24.96 0.38 -15.88
CA PRO A 97 -25.75 -0.84 -15.98
C PRO A 97 -24.90 -1.98 -16.55
N ARG A 98 -24.71 -3.04 -15.75
CA ARG A 98 -23.98 -4.24 -16.14
C ARG A 98 -24.61 -4.79 -17.41
N GLN A 99 -23.79 -5.06 -18.41
CA GLN A 99 -24.25 -5.43 -19.74
C GLN A 99 -24.64 -6.93 -19.74
N PRO A 100 -25.66 -7.34 -20.51
CA PRO A 100 -26.09 -8.75 -20.55
C PRO A 100 -25.00 -9.76 -20.94
N TRP A 101 -23.97 -9.31 -21.66
CA TRP A 101 -22.85 -10.16 -22.09
C TRP A 101 -21.79 -10.42 -21.02
N ASP A 102 -21.87 -9.76 -19.87
CA ASP A 102 -20.97 -10.01 -18.73
C ASP A 102 -21.20 -11.40 -18.08
N PHE A 103 -22.32 -12.07 -18.41
CA PHE A 103 -22.68 -13.40 -17.88
C PHE A 103 -22.33 -14.57 -18.83
N GLY A 104 -21.76 -14.30 -20.01
CA GLY A 104 -21.61 -15.29 -21.10
C GLY A 104 -20.60 -16.43 -20.88
N GLY A 105 -20.04 -16.59 -19.68
CA GLY A 105 -18.97 -17.57 -19.40
C GLY A 105 -19.37 -18.87 -18.71
N LEU A 106 -20.64 -19.05 -18.31
CA LEU A 106 -21.05 -20.25 -17.55
C LEU A 106 -21.51 -21.37 -18.50
N GLN A 107 -20.57 -22.09 -19.11
CA GLN A 107 -20.89 -23.40 -19.69
C GLN A 107 -21.19 -24.37 -18.54
N ARG A 108 -22.46 -24.74 -18.37
CA ARG A 108 -22.86 -25.89 -17.55
C ARG A 108 -22.41 -27.15 -18.27
N ALA A 109 -21.36 -27.79 -17.77
CA ALA A 109 -21.05 -29.16 -18.14
C ALA A 109 -22.20 -30.07 -17.66
N HIS A 110 -22.74 -30.85 -18.59
CA HIS A 110 -23.73 -31.90 -18.35
C HIS A 110 -23.02 -33.23 -18.08
#